data_AF-A0A6J5Z844-F1
#
_entry.id   AF-A0A6J5Z844-F1
#
_cell.length_a   1.000
_cell.length_b   1.000
_cell.length_c   1.000
_cell.angle_alpha   90.00
_cell.angle_beta   90.00
_cell.angle_gamma   90.00
#
_symmetry.space_group_name_H-M   'P 1'
#
loop_
_entity.id
_entity.type
_entity.pdbx_description
1 polymer ?
#
loop_
_entity_poly.entity_id
_entity_poly.type
_entity_poly.pdbx_seq_one_letter_code
_entity_poly.pdbx_strand_id
1 'polypeptide(L)'
;MPRRYSVIPLALLCSVALVAVPSASAATAKTKISGKVSGAKSSLVGLRVMALPTKGSAVAVAVKSNGSFSISVPRSAVNGLSLQLISKKGAYLGPVVVYRKGTKGATRLRTTKASAISVGTVKLMSGYGTLAKALKSSAVLAAGQIRLTSAGAPVGAGKLGLIRKAGTARAAAGGKNGGDGGNGGNGGFAVAEAPGGGCSSSASTESGSGGDCDQDGVPNAVDVDDNGNMSLDGVDQSSAQTSALLSVYFSLRPHFLNQTNVYADATPSSINSFLGSSNEEKGLSMAFWLPQQYIDVNKVTTQPLANVWVECTSGQPWCYPGTPTAKVGGMSPFPRILPSLSQFEMIQWADYHGSSCSNGTPCVAASGSDRNSLVRYNSPQNQGLPVWSAAVRPSSSDTVNQVVPGSVVTLKGRTSSGATIEQPLSLSPYFVTSPALASYTVDGVFNSLLSHYPLSAGEPGASMGNRINVGRNGKITVEFWRPQRFALPGESGNFYDVGGLKWGARIESFNENGNYHSLEQPTSCDVSELNGLSPITPTGPDAGKALPTIDSQTADQVTNTANASTRTIGFTIDVEKCLSDAGVGYGPGWGTMVSLIAEGAQLPGGANSTGFDFEVAIPDPT
;
A
#
# COMPACT_ATOMS: atom_id res chain seq x y z
N MET A 1 -39.53 -12.08 82.91
CA MET A 1 -40.57 -12.23 81.86
C MET A 1 -39.89 -12.45 80.52
N PRO A 2 -40.48 -13.27 79.61
CA PRO A 2 -39.79 -14.17 78.68
C PRO A 2 -39.74 -13.59 77.25
N ARG A 3 -38.95 -14.10 76.29
CA ARG A 3 -39.22 -15.35 75.54
C ARG A 3 -38.00 -15.84 74.74
N ARG A 4 -37.92 -17.17 74.72
CA ARG A 4 -37.09 -18.06 73.91
C ARG A 4 -37.63 -18.18 72.46
N TYR A 5 -36.74 -18.46 71.48
CA TYR A 5 -36.64 -19.70 70.69
C TYR A 5 -36.08 -19.52 69.26
N SER A 6 -34.94 -20.18 69.04
CA SER A 6 -34.38 -20.92 67.88
C SER A 6 -34.93 -20.76 66.45
N VAL A 7 -34.00 -20.62 65.48
CA VAL A 7 -34.03 -21.37 64.19
C VAL A 7 -32.60 -21.73 63.72
N ILE A 8 -32.52 -22.94 63.14
CA ILE A 8 -31.44 -23.81 62.62
C ILE A 8 -30.76 -23.28 61.33
N PRO A 9 -29.49 -23.67 61.03
CA PRO A 9 -28.80 -23.30 59.79
C PRO A 9 -29.17 -24.22 58.61
N LEU A 10 -29.36 -23.66 57.41
CA LEU A 10 -29.55 -24.43 56.17
C LEU A 10 -28.41 -24.13 55.19
N ALA A 11 -27.54 -25.12 54.99
CA ALA A 11 -26.53 -25.15 53.95
C ALA A 11 -27.19 -25.35 52.59
N LEU A 12 -26.94 -24.43 51.66
CA LEU A 12 -27.38 -24.53 50.27
C LEU A 12 -26.25 -25.13 49.42
N LEU A 13 -26.38 -26.40 49.05
CA LEU A 13 -25.59 -27.02 47.98
C LEU A 13 -25.98 -26.36 46.64
N CYS A 14 -25.03 -25.68 46.01
CA CYS A 14 -25.16 -25.20 44.64
C CYS A 14 -24.52 -26.22 43.69
N SER A 15 -25.34 -27.10 43.12
CA SER A 15 -24.95 -28.05 42.08
C SER A 15 -24.71 -27.32 40.76
N VAL A 16 -23.44 -27.10 40.40
CA VAL A 16 -23.07 -26.60 39.07
C VAL A 16 -23.14 -27.77 38.08
N ALA A 17 -24.20 -27.83 37.28
CA ALA A 17 -24.29 -28.73 36.14
C ALA A 17 -23.32 -28.25 35.04
N LEU A 18 -22.22 -28.98 34.83
CA LEU A 18 -21.41 -28.87 33.61
C LEU A 18 -22.25 -29.36 32.43
N VAL A 19 -22.85 -28.43 31.68
CA VAL A 19 -23.32 -28.73 30.32
C VAL A 19 -22.12 -28.55 29.40
N ALA A 20 -21.40 -29.65 29.14
CA ALA A 20 -20.47 -29.71 28.02
C ALA A 20 -21.30 -29.63 26.72
N VAL A 21 -21.28 -28.48 26.06
CA VAL A 21 -21.77 -28.35 24.69
C VAL A 21 -20.61 -28.71 23.77
N PRO A 22 -20.63 -29.87 23.07
CA PRO A 22 -19.76 -30.04 21.93
C PRO A 22 -20.35 -29.17 20.81
N SER A 23 -19.78 -27.99 20.60
CA SER A 23 -19.97 -27.25 19.36
C SER A 23 -19.27 -28.04 18.24
N ALA A 24 -19.93 -29.08 17.77
CA ALA A 24 -19.61 -29.73 16.50
C ALA A 24 -19.81 -28.66 15.42
N SER A 25 -18.71 -28.03 15.02
CA SER A 25 -18.68 -27.11 13.89
C SER A 25 -19.16 -27.91 12.67
N ALA A 26 -20.38 -27.63 12.20
CA ALA A 26 -20.92 -28.25 11.00
C ALA A 26 -19.92 -28.02 9.86
N ALA A 27 -19.36 -29.11 9.33
CA ALA A 27 -18.35 -29.03 8.28
C ALA A 27 -18.90 -28.20 7.12
N THR A 28 -18.29 -27.03 6.88
CA THR A 28 -18.75 -26.12 5.83
C THR A 28 -18.73 -26.84 4.49
N ALA A 29 -19.88 -26.91 3.82
CA ALA A 29 -19.99 -27.54 2.50
C ALA A 29 -18.96 -26.91 1.54
N LYS A 30 -18.16 -27.75 0.88
CA LYS A 30 -17.11 -27.32 -0.05
C LYS A 30 -17.53 -27.58 -1.49
N THR A 31 -17.06 -26.74 -2.41
CA THR A 31 -17.14 -26.96 -3.85
C THR A 31 -15.73 -27.18 -4.40
N LYS A 32 -15.54 -28.25 -5.17
CA LYS A 32 -14.28 -28.55 -5.87
C LYS A 32 -14.26 -27.87 -7.23
N ILE A 33 -13.24 -27.07 -7.51
CA ILE A 33 -13.02 -26.43 -8.82
C ILE A 33 -11.77 -27.05 -9.44
N SER A 34 -11.87 -27.59 -10.64
CA SER A 34 -10.76 -28.31 -11.28
C SER A 34 -10.64 -28.05 -12.77
N GLY A 35 -9.42 -28.16 -13.29
CA GLY A 35 -9.14 -28.01 -14.72
C GLY A 35 -7.70 -28.37 -15.06
N LYS A 36 -7.30 -28.04 -16.28
CA LYS A 36 -5.93 -28.18 -16.78
C LYS A 36 -5.46 -26.89 -17.44
N VAL A 37 -4.33 -26.35 -17.02
CA VAL A 37 -3.65 -25.26 -17.72
C VAL A 37 -2.84 -25.84 -18.87
N SER A 38 -3.00 -25.28 -20.08
CA SER A 38 -2.21 -25.60 -21.25
C SER A 38 -1.28 -24.44 -21.60
N GLY A 39 -0.01 -24.76 -21.85
CA GLY A 39 1.05 -23.83 -22.22
C GLY A 39 2.37 -24.59 -22.36
N ALA A 40 3.47 -23.89 -22.66
CA ALA A 40 4.80 -24.48 -22.64
C ALA A 40 5.09 -25.08 -21.25
N LYS A 41 5.67 -26.29 -21.18
CA LYS A 41 5.94 -26.97 -19.90
C LYS A 41 6.73 -26.10 -18.92
N SER A 42 7.71 -25.34 -19.42
CA SER A 42 8.50 -24.39 -18.64
C SER A 42 7.66 -23.30 -17.97
N SER A 43 6.58 -22.86 -18.61
CA SER A 43 5.63 -21.87 -18.07
C SER A 43 4.67 -22.45 -17.02
N LEU A 44 4.50 -23.77 -16.97
CA LEU A 44 3.63 -24.45 -16.01
C LEU A 44 4.34 -24.81 -14.69
N VAL A 45 5.67 -24.96 -14.72
CA VAL A 45 6.45 -25.29 -13.51
C VAL A 45 6.37 -24.13 -12.51
N GLY A 46 5.83 -24.41 -11.32
CA GLY A 46 5.65 -23.42 -10.25
C GLY A 46 4.49 -22.44 -10.46
N LEU A 47 3.71 -22.59 -11.54
CA LEU A 47 2.47 -21.83 -11.74
C LEU A 47 1.46 -22.16 -10.65
N ARG A 48 0.70 -21.17 -10.19
CA ARG A 48 -0.39 -21.33 -9.23
C ARG A 48 -1.71 -20.85 -9.83
N VAL A 49 -2.79 -21.53 -9.46
CA VAL A 49 -4.16 -21.05 -9.68
C VAL A 49 -4.72 -20.64 -8.33
N MET A 50 -5.14 -19.38 -8.22
CA MET A 50 -5.78 -18.82 -7.03
C MET A 50 -7.28 -18.64 -7.29
N ALA A 51 -8.08 -19.17 -6.38
CA ALA A 51 -9.50 -18.91 -6.31
C ALA A 51 -9.72 -17.68 -5.42
N LEU A 52 -10.16 -16.57 -6.01
CA LEU A 52 -10.33 -15.29 -5.34
C LEU A 52 -11.82 -14.93 -5.28
N PRO A 53 -12.47 -15.07 -4.11
CA PRO A 53 -13.84 -14.64 -3.93
C PRO A 53 -13.94 -13.12 -3.72
N THR A 54 -15.10 -12.53 -4.04
CA THR A 54 -15.40 -11.11 -3.72
C THR A 54 -15.53 -10.87 -2.21
N LYS A 55 -15.86 -11.92 -1.46
CA LYS A 55 -15.90 -11.96 0.01
C LYS A 55 -15.38 -13.33 0.43
N GLY A 56 -14.32 -13.38 1.23
CA GLY A 56 -13.75 -14.67 1.54
C GLY A 56 -12.26 -14.63 1.84
N SER A 57 -11.76 -15.80 2.23
CA SER A 57 -10.34 -16.10 2.08
C SER A 57 -10.10 -16.62 0.67
N ALA A 58 -8.99 -16.18 0.07
CA ALA A 58 -8.51 -16.78 -1.16
C ALA A 58 -7.96 -18.19 -0.89
N VAL A 59 -7.88 -19.01 -1.94
CA VAL A 59 -7.23 -20.33 -1.86
C VAL A 59 -6.40 -20.53 -3.12
N ALA A 60 -5.10 -20.76 -2.98
CA ALA A 60 -4.21 -20.98 -4.11
C ALA A 60 -3.57 -22.38 -4.09
N VAL A 61 -3.51 -23.03 -5.25
CA VAL A 61 -2.84 -24.34 -5.42
C VAL A 61 -1.81 -24.30 -6.53
N ALA A 62 -0.73 -25.05 -6.36
CA ALA A 62 0.23 -25.26 -7.43
C ALA A 62 -0.38 -26.09 -8.57
N VAL A 63 -0.06 -25.72 -9.81
CA VAL A 63 -0.35 -26.50 -11.00
C VAL A 63 0.63 -27.66 -11.08
N LYS A 64 0.11 -28.88 -11.27
CA LYS A 64 0.94 -30.08 -11.41
C LYS A 64 1.71 -30.03 -12.73
N SER A 65 2.78 -30.82 -12.84
CA SER A 65 3.62 -30.92 -14.06
C SER A 65 2.85 -31.28 -15.33
N ASN A 66 1.72 -31.98 -15.20
CA ASN A 66 0.81 -32.31 -16.30
C ASN A 66 -0.22 -31.21 -16.62
N GLY A 67 -0.12 -30.04 -16.00
CA GLY A 67 -1.01 -28.89 -16.12
C GLY A 67 -2.28 -28.96 -15.25
N SER A 68 -2.55 -30.07 -14.57
CA SER A 68 -3.79 -30.22 -13.79
C SER A 68 -3.75 -29.43 -12.48
N PHE A 69 -4.92 -28.93 -12.07
CA PHE A 69 -5.12 -28.31 -10.76
C PHE A 69 -6.49 -28.70 -10.19
N SER A 70 -6.61 -28.61 -8.86
CA SER A 70 -7.86 -28.84 -8.14
C SER A 70 -7.86 -28.03 -6.85
N ILE A 71 -8.85 -27.16 -6.68
CA ILE A 71 -9.02 -26.28 -5.53
C ILE A 71 -10.33 -26.63 -4.83
N SER A 72 -10.34 -26.66 -3.50
CA SER A 72 -11.57 -26.79 -2.71
C SER A 72 -11.83 -25.49 -1.98
N VAL A 73 -13.00 -24.89 -2.21
CA VAL A 73 -13.41 -23.64 -1.57
C VAL A 73 -14.73 -23.81 -0.81
N PRO A 74 -15.01 -23.02 0.23
CA PRO A 74 -16.34 -22.97 0.82
C PRO A 74 -17.39 -22.69 -0.25
N ARG A 75 -18.52 -23.40 -0.19
CA ARG A 75 -19.57 -23.27 -1.18
C ARG A 75 -20.20 -21.88 -1.22
N SER A 76 -20.28 -21.23 -0.07
CA SER A 76 -20.71 -19.84 0.08
C SER A 76 -19.81 -18.85 -0.68
N ALA A 77 -18.52 -19.17 -0.85
CA ALA A 77 -17.56 -18.31 -1.51
C ALA A 77 -17.60 -18.41 -3.05
N VAL A 78 -18.31 -19.39 -3.63
CA VAL A 78 -18.28 -19.63 -5.09
C VAL A 78 -18.97 -18.54 -5.89
N ASN A 79 -20.03 -17.92 -5.35
CA ASN A 79 -20.76 -16.88 -6.08
C ASN A 79 -19.94 -15.59 -6.17
N GLY A 80 -19.50 -15.23 -7.38
CA GLY A 80 -18.61 -14.08 -7.59
C GLY A 80 -17.12 -14.44 -7.59
N LEU A 81 -16.77 -15.69 -7.32
CA LEU A 81 -15.39 -16.16 -7.32
C LEU A 81 -14.77 -16.12 -8.71
N SER A 82 -13.54 -15.61 -8.80
CA SER A 82 -12.73 -15.63 -10.00
C SER A 82 -11.52 -16.57 -9.84
N LEU A 83 -11.01 -17.08 -10.95
CA LEU A 83 -9.75 -17.81 -10.98
C LEU A 83 -8.65 -16.89 -11.50
N GLN A 84 -7.54 -16.85 -10.78
CA GLN A 84 -6.41 -15.96 -11.01
C GLN A 84 -5.14 -16.80 -11.22
N LEU A 85 -4.28 -16.36 -12.14
CA LEU A 85 -3.03 -17.06 -12.48
C LEU A 85 -1.84 -16.30 -11.89
N ILE A 86 -0.96 -17.01 -11.19
CA ILE A 86 0.24 -16.44 -10.56
C ILE A 86 1.44 -17.27 -10.98
N SER A 87 2.48 -16.61 -11.48
CA SER A 87 3.70 -17.27 -11.93
C SER A 87 4.49 -17.88 -10.76
N LYS A 88 5.49 -18.72 -11.07
CA LYS A 88 6.46 -19.20 -10.07
C LYS A 88 7.25 -18.06 -9.40
N LYS A 89 7.34 -16.91 -10.09
CA LYS A 89 8.02 -15.71 -9.60
C LYS A 89 7.12 -14.85 -8.69
N GLY A 90 5.85 -15.25 -8.52
CA GLY A 90 4.86 -14.45 -7.80
C GLY A 90 4.21 -13.36 -8.63
N ALA A 91 4.70 -13.07 -9.84
CA ALA A 91 4.07 -12.11 -10.75
C ALA A 91 2.63 -12.55 -11.09
N TYR A 92 1.69 -11.61 -11.01
CA TYR A 92 0.32 -11.80 -11.46
C TYR A 92 0.27 -11.96 -12.99
N LEU A 93 -0.28 -13.08 -13.46
CA LEU A 93 -0.39 -13.41 -14.88
C LEU A 93 -1.77 -13.11 -15.45
N GLY A 94 -2.72 -12.67 -14.62
CA GLY A 94 -4.05 -12.27 -15.04
C GLY A 94 -5.18 -13.23 -14.66
N PRO A 95 -6.41 -12.81 -14.98
CA PRO A 95 -7.62 -13.55 -14.66
C PRO A 95 -7.88 -14.68 -15.67
N VAL A 96 -8.70 -15.65 -15.29
CA VAL A 96 -9.25 -16.64 -16.22
C VAL A 96 -10.61 -16.19 -16.73
N VAL A 97 -10.69 -15.90 -18.02
CA VAL A 97 -11.95 -15.62 -18.71
C VAL A 97 -12.73 -16.92 -18.89
N VAL A 98 -13.87 -17.03 -18.19
CA VAL A 98 -14.72 -18.23 -18.17
C VAL A 98 -15.84 -18.19 -19.22
N TYR A 99 -16.15 -17.01 -19.73
CA TYR A 99 -17.13 -16.79 -20.79
C TYR A 99 -16.76 -15.57 -21.64
N ARG A 100 -17.08 -15.63 -22.93
CA ARG A 100 -16.88 -14.54 -23.88
C ARG A 100 -18.01 -14.48 -24.90
N LYS A 101 -18.44 -13.27 -25.23
CA LYS A 101 -19.31 -12.95 -26.36
C LYS A 101 -18.90 -11.60 -26.97
N GLY A 102 -18.25 -11.64 -28.13
CA GLY A 102 -17.69 -10.43 -28.77
C GLY A 102 -16.63 -9.76 -27.89
N THR A 103 -16.84 -8.48 -27.58
CA THR A 103 -16.02 -7.63 -26.70
C THR A 103 -16.51 -7.61 -25.24
N LYS A 104 -17.45 -8.49 -24.87
CA LYS A 104 -17.91 -8.67 -23.49
C LYS A 104 -17.51 -10.05 -22.97
N GLY A 105 -17.09 -10.10 -21.72
CA GLY A 105 -16.63 -11.32 -21.07
C GLY A 105 -17.14 -11.48 -19.64
N ALA A 106 -16.80 -12.61 -19.03
CA ALA A 106 -16.92 -12.81 -17.59
C ALA A 106 -15.72 -13.64 -17.08
N THR A 107 -15.26 -13.29 -15.89
CA THR A 107 -14.21 -14.01 -15.14
C THR A 107 -14.78 -14.75 -13.93
N ARG A 108 -16.02 -14.43 -13.54
CA ARG A 108 -16.62 -14.88 -12.28
C ARG A 108 -17.54 -16.08 -12.44
N LEU A 109 -17.44 -16.98 -11.47
CA LEU A 109 -18.26 -18.17 -11.33
C LEU A 109 -19.55 -17.86 -10.58
N ARG A 110 -20.58 -18.63 -10.92
CA ARG A 110 -21.85 -18.66 -10.18
C ARG A 110 -21.91 -19.94 -9.36
N THR A 111 -22.50 -19.87 -8.16
CA THR A 111 -22.79 -21.08 -7.39
C THR A 111 -23.71 -21.99 -8.20
N THR A 112 -23.31 -23.25 -8.38
CA THR A 112 -24.09 -24.27 -9.10
C THR A 112 -24.62 -25.30 -8.10
N LYS A 113 -25.69 -26.04 -8.40
CA LYS A 113 -26.16 -27.14 -7.53
C LYS A 113 -25.13 -28.28 -7.35
N ALA A 114 -24.16 -28.40 -8.26
CA ALA A 114 -23.12 -29.42 -8.18
C ALA A 114 -22.09 -29.09 -7.07
N SER A 115 -21.55 -30.14 -6.44
CA SER A 115 -20.42 -30.06 -5.51
C SER A 115 -19.07 -29.88 -6.22
N ALA A 116 -19.05 -29.94 -7.56
CA ALA A 116 -17.87 -29.76 -8.37
C ALA A 116 -18.15 -28.90 -9.62
N ILE A 117 -17.17 -28.07 -9.98
CA ILE A 117 -17.15 -27.27 -11.21
C ILE A 117 -15.89 -27.64 -11.98
N SER A 118 -16.05 -28.24 -13.15
CA SER A 118 -14.94 -28.48 -14.08
C SER A 118 -14.85 -27.34 -15.07
N VAL A 119 -13.71 -26.63 -15.08
CA VAL A 119 -13.46 -25.53 -16.03
C VAL A 119 -12.81 -26.01 -17.32
N GLY A 120 -12.48 -27.31 -17.43
CA GLY A 120 -11.82 -27.88 -18.59
C GLY A 120 -10.40 -27.36 -18.77
N THR A 121 -10.01 -27.05 -20.01
CA THR A 121 -8.68 -26.56 -20.34
C THR A 121 -8.64 -25.03 -20.29
N VAL A 122 -7.73 -24.48 -19.48
CA VAL A 122 -7.36 -23.06 -19.43
C VAL A 122 -6.15 -22.86 -20.34
N LYS A 123 -6.31 -22.10 -21.43
CA LYS A 123 -5.21 -21.65 -22.29
C LYS A 123 -4.55 -20.45 -21.64
N LEU A 124 -3.27 -20.56 -21.31
CA LEU A 124 -2.48 -19.44 -20.83
C LEU A 124 -2.13 -18.52 -22.00
N MET A 125 -2.49 -17.25 -21.88
CA MET A 125 -2.22 -16.18 -22.85
C MET A 125 -1.31 -15.13 -22.20
N SER A 126 -0.88 -14.13 -22.96
CA SER A 126 -0.16 -12.99 -22.38
C SER A 126 -1.13 -12.16 -21.52
N GLY A 127 -0.90 -12.11 -20.21
CA GLY A 127 -1.65 -11.29 -19.26
C GLY A 127 -3.04 -11.80 -18.87
N TYR A 128 -3.47 -12.99 -19.33
CA TYR A 128 -4.72 -13.64 -18.89
C TYR A 128 -4.75 -15.13 -19.23
N GLY A 129 -5.73 -15.85 -18.69
CA GLY A 129 -6.13 -17.19 -19.12
C GLY A 129 -7.50 -17.18 -19.79
N THR A 130 -7.75 -18.13 -20.71
CA THR A 130 -9.09 -18.31 -21.30
C THR A 130 -9.46 -19.76 -21.44
N LEU A 131 -10.73 -20.11 -21.23
CA LEU A 131 -11.16 -21.49 -21.40
C LEU A 131 -11.18 -21.91 -22.86
N ALA A 132 -10.69 -23.11 -23.16
CA ALA A 132 -10.79 -23.70 -24.49
C ALA A 132 -12.25 -23.90 -24.93
N LYS A 133 -13.15 -24.11 -23.96
CA LYS A 133 -14.60 -24.11 -24.15
C LYS A 133 -15.23 -23.29 -23.03
N ALA A 134 -16.01 -22.28 -23.38
CA ALA A 134 -16.69 -21.43 -22.42
C ALA A 134 -17.60 -22.26 -21.49
N LEU A 135 -17.72 -21.84 -20.23
CA LEU A 135 -18.68 -22.44 -19.30
C LEU A 135 -20.11 -22.20 -19.77
N LYS A 136 -21.00 -23.11 -19.37
CA LYS A 136 -22.45 -22.90 -19.51
C LYS A 136 -22.85 -21.65 -18.71
N SER A 137 -23.80 -20.88 -19.21
CA SER A 137 -24.32 -19.68 -18.52
C SER A 137 -24.78 -19.96 -17.09
N SER A 138 -25.23 -21.19 -16.80
CA SER A 138 -25.60 -21.61 -15.45
C SER A 138 -24.42 -21.71 -14.45
N ALA A 139 -23.17 -21.67 -14.90
CA ALA A 139 -21.99 -21.66 -14.04
C ALA A 139 -21.25 -20.31 -14.06
N VAL A 140 -21.76 -19.33 -14.80
CA VAL A 140 -21.15 -18.01 -15.00
C VAL A 140 -22.01 -16.96 -14.31
N LEU A 141 -21.37 -16.04 -13.57
CA LEU A 141 -22.08 -14.91 -13.02
C LEU A 141 -22.16 -13.81 -14.09
N ALA A 142 -23.38 -13.39 -14.42
CA ALA A 142 -23.61 -12.32 -15.41
C ALA A 142 -23.41 -10.92 -14.82
N ALA A 143 -23.54 -10.76 -13.50
CA ALA A 143 -23.13 -9.55 -12.80
C ALA A 143 -21.59 -9.47 -12.76
N GLY A 144 -21.03 -8.29 -13.04
CA GLY A 144 -19.58 -8.11 -13.23
C GLY A 144 -19.10 -8.58 -14.61
N GLN A 145 -19.85 -8.24 -15.67
CA GLN A 145 -19.34 -8.38 -17.04
C GLN A 145 -18.13 -7.46 -17.23
N ILE A 146 -17.10 -7.99 -17.87
CA ILE A 146 -15.85 -7.26 -18.11
C ILE A 146 -15.72 -6.87 -19.58
N ARG A 147 -14.97 -5.80 -19.82
CA ARG A 147 -14.61 -5.36 -21.16
C ARG A 147 -13.48 -6.23 -21.72
N LEU A 148 -13.65 -6.70 -22.95
CA LEU A 148 -12.63 -7.44 -23.68
C LEU A 148 -12.21 -6.69 -24.94
N THR A 149 -10.94 -6.86 -25.32
CA THR A 149 -10.43 -6.51 -26.65
C THR A 149 -11.05 -7.39 -27.73
N SER A 150 -10.86 -7.03 -29.01
CA SER A 150 -11.27 -7.86 -30.16
C SER A 150 -10.60 -9.25 -30.15
N ALA A 151 -9.40 -9.37 -29.59
CA ALA A 151 -8.72 -10.64 -29.37
C ALA A 151 -9.34 -11.48 -28.23
N GLY A 152 -10.16 -10.86 -27.37
CA GLY A 152 -10.81 -11.50 -26.22
C GLY A 152 -10.02 -11.45 -24.92
N ALA A 153 -8.96 -10.63 -24.86
CA ALA A 153 -8.25 -10.33 -23.63
C ALA A 153 -9.06 -9.31 -22.80
N PRO A 154 -9.15 -9.44 -21.47
CA PRO A 154 -9.58 -8.34 -20.61
C PRO A 154 -8.79 -7.06 -20.93
N VAL A 155 -9.41 -5.89 -20.84
CA VAL A 155 -8.73 -4.64 -21.25
C VAL A 155 -7.61 -4.23 -20.29
N GLY A 156 -7.68 -4.65 -19.02
CA GLY A 156 -6.60 -4.53 -18.02
C GLY A 156 -5.55 -5.64 -18.06
N ALA A 157 -5.77 -6.69 -18.87
CA ALA A 157 -4.89 -7.85 -18.92
C ALA A 157 -3.45 -7.46 -19.34
N GLY A 158 -2.48 -7.85 -18.52
CA GLY A 158 -1.07 -7.53 -18.74
C GLY A 158 -0.70 -6.07 -18.46
N LYS A 159 -1.59 -5.30 -17.81
CA LYS A 159 -1.37 -3.90 -17.40
C LYS A 159 -1.55 -3.64 -15.91
N LEU A 160 -1.79 -4.70 -15.13
CA LEU A 160 -2.17 -4.61 -13.71
C LEU A 160 -3.39 -3.70 -13.49
N GLY A 161 -4.24 -3.55 -14.50
CA GLY A 161 -5.46 -2.74 -14.42
C GLY A 161 -5.29 -1.25 -14.75
N LEU A 162 -4.06 -0.80 -15.03
CA LEU A 162 -3.82 0.59 -15.45
C LEU A 162 -4.44 0.90 -16.81
N ILE A 163 -5.66 1.40 -16.81
CA ILE A 163 -6.45 1.65 -18.02
C ILE A 163 -7.29 2.91 -17.88
N ARG A 164 -7.45 3.64 -18.98
CA ARG A 164 -8.43 4.73 -19.03
C ARG A 164 -9.84 4.18 -19.21
N LYS A 165 -10.72 4.37 -18.24
CA LYS A 165 -12.16 4.16 -18.41
C LYS A 165 -12.70 5.25 -19.34
N ALA A 166 -13.38 4.84 -20.41
CA ALA A 166 -14.08 5.79 -21.26
C ALA A 166 -15.20 6.44 -20.43
N GLY A 167 -15.07 7.73 -20.12
CA GLY A 167 -16.13 8.47 -19.45
C GLY A 167 -17.40 8.40 -20.30
N THR A 168 -18.55 8.19 -19.66
CA THR A 168 -19.83 8.43 -20.32
C THR A 168 -19.88 9.92 -20.67
N ALA A 169 -19.77 10.26 -21.95
CA ALA A 169 -19.97 11.63 -22.41
C ALA A 169 -21.31 12.12 -21.86
N ARG A 170 -21.30 13.20 -21.06
CA ARG A 170 -22.53 13.89 -20.67
C ARG A 170 -23.16 14.41 -21.96
N ALA A 171 -24.30 13.84 -22.35
CA ALA A 171 -25.18 14.51 -23.29
C ALA A 171 -25.59 15.84 -22.64
N ALA A 172 -25.06 16.95 -23.16
CA ALA A 172 -25.53 18.28 -22.80
C ALA A 172 -26.96 18.43 -23.33
N ALA A 173 -27.94 18.01 -22.54
CA ALA A 173 -29.34 18.33 -22.78
C ALA A 173 -29.62 19.70 -22.15
N GLY A 174 -29.55 20.74 -22.97
CA GLY A 174 -30.16 22.03 -22.65
C GLY A 174 -31.68 21.88 -22.59
N GLY A 175 -32.33 22.47 -21.58
CA GLY A 175 -33.78 22.47 -21.50
C GLY A 175 -34.39 22.94 -20.17
N LYS A 176 -34.50 24.27 -20.03
CA LYS A 176 -35.57 25.06 -19.42
C LYS A 176 -36.21 24.65 -18.07
N ASN A 177 -36.14 25.64 -17.16
CA ASN A 177 -36.93 25.87 -15.94
C ASN A 177 -38.40 25.44 -15.99
N GLY A 178 -38.89 24.92 -14.85
CA GLY A 178 -40.32 24.85 -14.53
C GLY A 178 -40.64 24.07 -13.25
N GLY A 179 -40.85 24.81 -12.15
CA GLY A 179 -41.93 24.59 -11.16
C GLY A 179 -41.98 23.32 -10.28
N ASP A 180 -41.91 23.60 -8.97
CA ASP A 180 -42.86 23.19 -7.92
C ASP A 180 -42.37 22.24 -6.82
N GLY A 181 -42.70 22.65 -5.59
CA GLY A 181 -42.30 22.04 -4.33
C GLY A 181 -43.07 20.77 -3.97
N GLY A 182 -42.49 20.04 -3.02
CA GLY A 182 -43.09 18.87 -2.39
C GLY A 182 -42.05 18.10 -1.58
N ASN A 183 -42.27 18.03 -0.27
CA ASN A 183 -41.39 17.44 0.73
C ASN A 183 -40.99 15.97 0.48
N GLY A 184 -39.73 15.63 0.79
CA GLY A 184 -39.32 14.32 1.31
C GLY A 184 -38.33 13.52 0.45
N GLY A 185 -37.04 13.49 0.85
CA GLY A 185 -36.09 12.46 0.40
C GLY A 185 -34.64 12.96 0.23
N ASN A 186 -33.71 12.22 0.83
CA ASN A 186 -32.24 12.22 0.64
C ASN A 186 -31.64 13.25 -0.33
N GLY A 187 -30.89 14.21 0.21
CA GLY A 187 -29.99 15.06 -0.57
C GLY A 187 -29.13 15.92 0.35
N GLY A 188 -27.83 15.63 0.39
CA GLY A 188 -26.85 16.35 1.21
C GLY A 188 -25.53 16.55 0.46
N PHE A 189 -25.59 17.44 -0.52
CA PHE A 189 -24.55 18.29 -1.10
C PHE A 189 -23.34 17.67 -1.84
N ALA A 190 -23.28 18.07 -3.11
CA ALA A 190 -22.30 17.76 -4.12
C ALA A 190 -20.92 18.38 -3.83
N VAL A 191 -19.90 17.52 -3.85
CA VAL A 191 -18.57 17.89 -4.34
C VAL A 191 -18.55 17.66 -5.85
N ALA A 192 -17.93 18.59 -6.59
CA ALA A 192 -17.78 18.50 -8.04
C ALA A 192 -17.17 17.14 -8.43
N GLU A 193 -17.94 16.31 -9.15
CA GLU A 193 -17.48 15.00 -9.62
C GLU A 193 -16.36 15.17 -10.65
N ALA A 194 -15.16 14.71 -10.29
CA ALA A 194 -14.08 14.47 -11.24
C ALA A 194 -14.47 13.33 -12.22
N PRO A 195 -13.95 13.31 -13.46
CA PRO A 195 -14.18 12.22 -14.39
C PRO A 195 -13.49 10.94 -13.88
N GLY A 196 -14.29 9.99 -13.35
CA GLY A 196 -13.78 8.76 -12.74
C GLY A 196 -14.59 8.42 -11.49
N GLY A 197 -15.87 8.05 -11.67
CA GLY A 197 -16.73 7.71 -10.54
C GLY A 197 -16.14 6.57 -9.73
N GLY A 198 -15.85 6.82 -8.44
CA GLY A 198 -15.30 5.82 -7.53
C GLY A 198 -16.19 4.59 -7.37
N CYS A 199 -15.66 3.52 -6.78
CA CYS A 199 -16.45 2.30 -6.53
C CYS A 199 -17.67 2.51 -5.63
N SER A 200 -17.85 3.69 -5.03
CA SER A 200 -19.00 4.05 -4.20
C SER A 200 -20.34 3.98 -4.96
N SER A 201 -20.30 4.07 -6.29
CA SER A 201 -21.46 3.85 -7.17
C SER A 201 -21.70 2.38 -7.54
N SER A 202 -20.73 1.51 -7.25
CA SER A 202 -20.79 0.07 -7.52
C SER A 202 -21.41 -0.69 -6.35
N ALA A 203 -22.07 -1.82 -6.62
CA ALA A 203 -22.62 -2.67 -5.56
C ALA A 203 -21.50 -3.07 -4.56
N SER A 204 -21.81 -3.18 -3.26
CA SER A 204 -20.85 -3.55 -2.19
C SER A 204 -20.04 -4.84 -2.41
N THR A 205 -20.40 -5.65 -3.41
CA THR A 205 -19.66 -6.85 -3.84
C THR A 205 -18.49 -6.54 -4.77
N GLU A 206 -18.44 -5.35 -5.38
CA GLU A 206 -17.40 -4.92 -6.31
C GLU A 206 -16.24 -4.19 -5.63
N SER A 207 -16.39 -3.77 -4.37
CA SER A 207 -15.34 -3.08 -3.61
C SER A 207 -14.41 -4.02 -2.83
N GLY A 208 -14.73 -5.32 -2.74
CA GLY A 208 -13.87 -6.29 -2.07
C GLY A 208 -12.66 -6.70 -2.90
N SER A 209 -11.69 -7.41 -2.31
CA SER A 209 -10.45 -7.87 -2.95
C SER A 209 -10.66 -8.66 -4.26
N GLY A 210 -11.75 -9.43 -4.36
CA GLY A 210 -12.13 -10.13 -5.61
C GLY A 210 -13.10 -9.37 -6.52
N GLY A 211 -13.42 -8.14 -6.16
CA GLY A 211 -14.18 -7.15 -6.95
C GLY A 211 -13.44 -6.73 -8.21
N ASP A 212 -14.07 -5.89 -9.03
CA ASP A 212 -13.53 -5.33 -10.29
C ASP A 212 -14.35 -4.07 -10.58
N CYS A 213 -13.93 -2.96 -9.97
CA CYS A 213 -14.73 -1.74 -9.91
C CYS A 213 -14.89 -1.04 -11.27
N ASP A 214 -13.85 -1.09 -12.10
CA ASP A 214 -13.83 -0.42 -13.39
C ASP A 214 -14.16 -1.36 -14.58
N GLN A 215 -14.35 -2.65 -14.28
CA GLN A 215 -14.77 -3.72 -15.19
C GLN A 215 -13.74 -4.01 -16.29
N ASP A 216 -12.47 -3.89 -15.97
CA ASP A 216 -11.39 -4.15 -16.89
C ASP A 216 -10.89 -5.62 -16.89
N GLY A 217 -11.35 -6.39 -15.89
CA GLY A 217 -11.09 -7.80 -15.67
C GLY A 217 -9.99 -8.11 -14.65
N VAL A 218 -9.27 -7.12 -14.15
CA VAL A 218 -8.30 -7.26 -13.06
C VAL A 218 -9.03 -7.13 -11.72
N PRO A 219 -8.77 -8.00 -10.73
CA PRO A 219 -9.43 -7.89 -9.46
C PRO A 219 -8.77 -6.82 -8.59
N ASN A 220 -9.57 -6.10 -7.80
CA ASN A 220 -9.10 -4.98 -6.98
C ASN A 220 -7.89 -5.29 -6.06
N ALA A 221 -7.70 -6.55 -5.65
CA ALA A 221 -6.53 -6.95 -4.85
C ALA A 221 -5.18 -6.75 -5.55
N VAL A 222 -5.16 -6.68 -6.87
CA VAL A 222 -3.93 -6.57 -7.69
C VAL A 222 -4.04 -5.49 -8.76
N ASP A 223 -5.19 -4.85 -8.87
CA ASP A 223 -5.38 -3.66 -9.69
C ASP A 223 -4.58 -2.50 -9.08
N VAL A 224 -4.09 -1.61 -9.94
CA VAL A 224 -3.34 -0.42 -9.55
C VAL A 224 -4.08 0.88 -9.89
N ASP A 225 -5.21 0.78 -10.58
CA ASP A 225 -6.08 1.90 -11.02
C ASP A 225 -7.55 1.44 -10.94
N ASP A 226 -8.02 1.13 -9.74
CA ASP A 226 -9.33 0.51 -9.48
C ASP A 226 -10.54 1.29 -10.03
N ASN A 227 -10.38 2.58 -10.35
CA ASN A 227 -11.45 3.42 -10.89
C ASN A 227 -11.24 3.77 -12.39
N GLY A 228 -10.09 3.43 -12.96
CA GLY A 228 -9.72 3.64 -14.35
C GLY A 228 -9.49 5.11 -14.73
N ASN A 229 -9.03 5.95 -13.80
CA ASN A 229 -8.74 7.37 -14.04
C ASN A 229 -7.28 7.62 -14.46
N MET A 230 -6.46 6.56 -14.54
CA MET A 230 -5.01 6.56 -14.80
C MET A 230 -4.14 7.19 -13.71
N SER A 231 -4.69 7.45 -12.54
CA SER A 231 -3.93 7.76 -11.33
C SER A 231 -3.77 6.47 -10.56
N LEU A 232 -2.55 6.15 -10.14
CA LEU A 232 -2.35 4.93 -9.37
C LEU A 232 -3.05 5.05 -8.02
N ASP A 233 -3.63 3.95 -7.52
CA ASP A 233 -4.38 3.96 -6.25
C ASP A 233 -3.56 4.44 -5.06
N GLY A 234 -2.24 4.25 -5.12
CA GLY A 234 -1.30 4.74 -4.11
C GLY A 234 -1.16 6.26 -4.03
N VAL A 235 -1.61 7.00 -5.05
CA VAL A 235 -1.60 8.47 -5.10
C VAL A 235 -3.01 9.06 -5.36
N ASP A 236 -3.98 8.23 -5.72
CA ASP A 236 -5.36 8.63 -5.99
C ASP A 236 -6.21 8.72 -4.71
N GLN A 237 -6.58 9.94 -4.34
CA GLN A 237 -7.47 10.19 -3.20
C GLN A 237 -8.87 9.61 -3.39
N SER A 238 -9.32 9.44 -4.64
CA SER A 238 -10.66 8.93 -4.96
C SER A 238 -10.77 7.41 -4.88
N SER A 239 -9.66 6.68 -5.08
CA SER A 239 -9.56 5.22 -4.90
C SER A 239 -9.28 4.80 -3.46
N ALA A 240 -8.69 5.69 -2.65
CA ALA A 240 -8.22 5.39 -1.30
C ALA A 240 -9.28 4.79 -0.35
N GLN A 241 -10.56 4.98 -0.64
CA GLN A 241 -11.66 4.54 0.21
C GLN A 241 -12.31 3.21 -0.21
N THR A 242 -11.96 2.64 -1.37
CA THR A 242 -12.88 1.67 -2.01
C THR A 242 -12.34 0.29 -2.36
N SER A 243 -11.03 0.06 -2.35
CA SER A 243 -10.48 -1.17 -2.94
C SER A 243 -9.10 -1.56 -2.40
N ALA A 244 -8.26 -0.58 -2.04
CA ALA A 244 -6.90 -0.75 -1.51
C ALA A 244 -6.80 -0.97 0.02
N LEU A 245 -7.73 -1.72 0.61
CA LEU A 245 -7.84 -1.89 2.08
C LEU A 245 -6.70 -2.72 2.71
N LEU A 246 -5.99 -3.52 1.91
CA LEU A 246 -4.81 -4.29 2.29
C LEU A 246 -3.65 -3.83 1.41
N SER A 247 -2.97 -2.77 1.82
CA SER A 247 -1.86 -2.19 1.07
C SER A 247 -0.56 -2.27 1.86
N VAL A 248 0.55 -2.38 1.14
CA VAL A 248 1.89 -2.27 1.69
C VAL A 248 2.41 -0.88 1.36
N TYR A 249 3.04 -0.24 2.34
CA TYR A 249 3.59 1.10 2.18
C TYR A 249 5.08 1.03 1.94
N PHE A 250 5.56 1.87 1.06
CA PHE A 250 6.98 2.02 0.80
C PHE A 250 7.44 3.40 1.22
N SER A 251 8.64 3.46 1.78
CA SER A 251 9.29 4.71 2.13
C SER A 251 10.71 4.77 1.59
N LEU A 252 11.05 5.91 0.99
CA LEU A 252 12.38 6.20 0.50
C LEU A 252 12.80 7.61 0.93
N ARG A 253 13.64 7.73 1.96
CA ARG A 253 14.09 9.03 2.48
C ARG A 253 15.61 9.02 2.65
N PRO A 254 16.38 9.21 1.56
CA PRO A 254 17.82 9.41 1.69
C PRO A 254 18.13 10.75 2.36
N HIS A 255 19.28 10.78 3.04
CA HIS A 255 19.96 12.03 3.35
C HIS A 255 20.32 12.79 2.06
N PHE A 256 20.43 14.12 2.10
CA PHE A 256 20.69 14.98 0.92
C PHE A 256 21.83 14.49 0.01
N LEU A 257 22.97 14.10 0.60
CA LEU A 257 24.11 13.55 -0.16
C LEU A 257 23.74 12.37 -1.05
N ASN A 258 22.81 11.53 -0.58
CA ASN A 258 22.55 10.21 -1.13
C ASN A 258 21.26 10.18 -1.97
N GLN A 259 20.73 11.35 -2.34
CA GLN A 259 19.59 11.42 -3.23
C GLN A 259 19.88 10.64 -4.51
N THR A 260 18.84 10.00 -5.03
CA THR A 260 18.91 9.24 -6.27
C THR A 260 17.76 9.72 -7.10
N ASN A 261 17.99 10.24 -8.31
CA ASN A 261 16.94 10.69 -9.23
C ASN A 261 17.41 10.56 -10.68
N VAL A 262 16.53 10.14 -11.58
CA VAL A 262 16.89 9.90 -13.00
C VAL A 262 17.30 11.19 -13.72
N TYR A 263 16.77 12.34 -13.28
CA TYR A 263 17.17 13.65 -13.80
C TYR A 263 18.57 14.09 -13.36
N ALA A 264 19.16 13.39 -12.38
CA ALA A 264 20.52 13.58 -11.90
C ALA A 264 21.33 12.29 -12.05
N ASP A 265 21.29 11.71 -13.26
CA ASP A 265 22.12 10.59 -13.71
C ASP A 265 21.90 9.23 -13.00
N ALA A 266 20.82 9.07 -12.24
CA ALA A 266 20.50 7.75 -11.68
C ALA A 266 20.21 6.73 -12.80
N THR A 267 20.98 5.64 -12.80
CA THR A 267 20.83 4.49 -13.69
C THR A 267 20.11 3.34 -12.99
N PRO A 268 19.53 2.36 -13.72
CA PRO A 268 18.96 1.15 -13.12
C PRO A 268 19.92 0.42 -12.16
N SER A 269 21.22 0.42 -12.46
CA SER A 269 22.24 -0.20 -11.60
C SER A 269 22.44 0.57 -10.29
N SER A 270 22.53 1.91 -10.36
CA SER A 270 22.63 2.75 -9.16
C SER A 270 21.39 2.66 -8.28
N ILE A 271 20.21 2.64 -8.89
CA ILE A 271 18.91 2.46 -8.21
C ILE A 271 18.87 1.10 -7.51
N ASN A 272 19.25 0.01 -8.20
CA ASN A 272 19.28 -1.31 -7.58
C ASN A 272 20.27 -1.38 -6.41
N SER A 273 21.43 -0.75 -6.54
CA SER A 273 22.43 -0.67 -5.47
C SER A 273 21.90 0.13 -4.26
N PHE A 274 21.18 1.21 -4.51
CA PHE A 274 20.55 2.02 -3.47
C PHE A 274 19.45 1.23 -2.74
N LEU A 275 18.50 0.67 -3.49
CA LEU A 275 17.34 -0.06 -2.94
C LEU A 275 17.74 -1.35 -2.22
N GLY A 276 18.79 -2.03 -2.71
CA GLY A 276 19.26 -3.29 -2.12
C GLY A 276 20.19 -3.14 -0.92
N SER A 277 20.55 -1.91 -0.56
CA SER A 277 21.39 -1.65 0.60
C SER A 277 20.68 -2.04 1.90
N SER A 278 21.45 -2.57 2.86
CA SER A 278 20.98 -2.82 4.23
C SER A 278 21.34 -1.69 5.20
N ASN A 279 21.85 -0.56 4.68
CA ASN A 279 22.18 0.63 5.46
C ASN A 279 20.88 1.27 6.01
N GLU A 280 21.00 2.14 7.00
CA GLU A 280 19.88 2.94 7.51
C GLU A 280 19.58 4.18 6.67
N GLU A 281 20.60 4.71 5.98
CA GLU A 281 20.51 5.87 5.08
C GLU A 281 20.18 5.50 3.63
N LYS A 282 20.25 4.21 3.28
CA LYS A 282 20.00 3.67 1.93
C LYS A 282 19.27 2.36 2.05
N GLY A 283 18.35 2.08 1.14
CA GLY A 283 17.62 0.82 1.10
C GLY A 283 16.12 1.03 1.00
N LEU A 284 15.45 0.06 0.41
CA LEU A 284 14.00 0.07 0.31
C LEU A 284 13.38 -0.24 1.68
N SER A 285 12.57 0.68 2.21
CA SER A 285 11.75 0.43 3.39
C SER A 285 10.34 0.03 2.97
N MET A 286 9.88 -1.11 3.48
CA MET A 286 8.55 -1.67 3.24
C MET A 286 7.83 -1.82 4.57
N ALA A 287 6.72 -1.14 4.76
CA ALA A 287 5.93 -1.18 5.98
C ALA A 287 4.58 -1.89 5.76
N PHE A 288 4.32 -2.86 6.63
CA PHE A 288 3.00 -3.46 6.80
C PHE A 288 2.30 -2.70 7.92
N TRP A 289 1.06 -2.27 7.68
CA TRP A 289 0.18 -1.74 8.71
C TRP A 289 -1.25 -2.15 8.39
N LEU A 290 -1.65 -3.29 8.94
CA LEU A 290 -2.83 -4.04 8.51
C LEU A 290 -3.81 -4.16 9.68
N PRO A 291 -4.83 -3.29 9.75
CA PRO A 291 -5.94 -3.48 10.68
C PRO A 291 -6.57 -4.85 10.48
N GLN A 292 -6.75 -5.61 11.56
CA GLN A 292 -7.20 -7.01 11.47
C GLN A 292 -8.54 -7.16 10.73
N GLN A 293 -9.43 -6.18 10.82
CA GLN A 293 -10.73 -6.19 10.14
C GLN A 293 -10.63 -6.34 8.61
N TYR A 294 -9.52 -5.95 8.01
CA TYR A 294 -9.27 -6.11 6.58
C TYR A 294 -8.57 -7.43 6.25
N ILE A 295 -7.92 -8.06 7.22
CA ILE A 295 -7.32 -9.40 7.07
C ILE A 295 -8.42 -10.46 7.16
N ASP A 296 -9.28 -10.34 8.17
CA ASP A 296 -10.43 -11.19 8.41
C ASP A 296 -11.72 -10.58 7.83
N VAL A 297 -11.75 -10.41 6.50
CA VAL A 297 -12.90 -9.82 5.78
C VAL A 297 -14.21 -10.60 5.96
N ASN A 298 -14.13 -11.86 6.39
CA ASN A 298 -15.32 -12.68 6.66
C ASN A 298 -15.81 -12.55 8.10
N LYS A 299 -15.07 -11.85 8.95
CA LYS A 299 -15.28 -11.88 10.40
C LYS A 299 -15.36 -13.33 10.90
N VAL A 300 -14.45 -14.19 10.40
CA VAL A 300 -14.28 -15.57 10.89
C VAL A 300 -14.17 -15.55 12.41
N THR A 301 -13.56 -14.50 12.95
CA THR A 301 -13.50 -14.22 14.38
C THR A 301 -13.82 -12.76 14.69
N THR A 302 -14.46 -12.52 15.84
CA THR A 302 -14.56 -11.20 16.47
C THR A 302 -13.42 -10.95 17.47
N GLN A 303 -12.57 -11.95 17.68
CA GLN A 303 -11.42 -11.91 18.58
C GLN A 303 -10.13 -11.59 17.82
N PRO A 304 -9.12 -11.02 18.50
CA PRO A 304 -7.77 -10.89 17.94
C PRO A 304 -7.24 -12.23 17.38
N LEU A 305 -6.61 -12.18 16.21
CA LEU A 305 -5.89 -13.32 15.65
C LEU A 305 -4.73 -13.69 16.59
N ALA A 306 -4.40 -14.97 16.62
CA ALA A 306 -3.27 -15.48 17.39
C ALA A 306 -1.94 -15.10 16.73
N ASN A 307 -1.91 -15.05 15.39
CA ASN A 307 -0.74 -14.68 14.61
C ASN A 307 -1.14 -14.17 13.21
N VAL A 308 -0.33 -13.28 12.63
CA VAL A 308 -0.37 -12.93 11.21
C VAL A 308 1.06 -12.97 10.65
N TRP A 309 1.24 -13.59 9.48
CA TRP A 309 2.53 -13.73 8.82
C TRP A 309 2.42 -13.63 7.29
N VAL A 310 3.56 -13.42 6.63
CA VAL A 310 3.64 -13.34 5.17
C VAL A 310 4.34 -14.59 4.61
N GLU A 311 3.64 -15.27 3.71
CA GLU A 311 4.19 -16.37 2.91
C GLU A 311 4.61 -15.90 1.53
N CYS A 312 5.87 -16.17 1.22
CA CYS A 312 6.49 -15.92 -0.07
C CYS A 312 6.77 -17.22 -0.81
N THR A 313 6.95 -17.11 -2.12
CA THR A 313 7.38 -18.23 -2.98
C THR A 313 8.86 -18.08 -3.33
N SER A 314 9.46 -19.09 -3.96
CA SER A 314 10.83 -19.01 -4.49
C SER A 314 11.03 -17.86 -5.49
N GLY A 315 9.93 -17.28 -5.98
CA GLY A 315 9.90 -16.08 -6.78
C GLY A 315 10.21 -14.77 -6.06
N GLN A 316 10.00 -14.75 -4.75
CA GLN A 316 10.24 -13.62 -3.86
C GLN A 316 11.31 -14.04 -2.84
N PRO A 317 12.56 -14.23 -3.28
CA PRO A 317 13.61 -14.81 -2.45
C PRO A 317 13.87 -14.00 -1.17
N TRP A 318 13.63 -12.68 -1.21
CA TRP A 318 13.81 -11.78 -0.07
C TRP A 318 13.06 -12.22 1.20
N CYS A 319 11.91 -12.89 1.08
CA CYS A 319 11.12 -13.42 2.21
C CYS A 319 10.85 -14.93 2.11
N TYR A 320 11.43 -15.61 1.12
CA TYR A 320 11.25 -17.06 0.95
C TYR A 320 12.09 -17.84 1.97
N PRO A 321 11.56 -18.90 2.60
CA PRO A 321 12.34 -19.74 3.49
C PRO A 321 13.59 -20.33 2.80
N GLY A 322 14.74 -20.28 3.48
CA GLY A 322 16.02 -20.87 3.02
C GLY A 322 16.93 -19.91 2.23
N THR A 323 16.39 -18.90 1.56
CA THR A 323 17.17 -17.81 0.93
C THR A 323 16.76 -16.40 1.38
N PRO A 324 16.22 -16.19 2.59
CA PRO A 324 15.67 -14.89 2.96
C PRO A 324 16.79 -13.88 3.09
N THR A 325 16.51 -12.68 2.60
CA THR A 325 17.45 -11.56 2.69
C THR A 325 16.82 -10.31 3.29
N ALA A 326 15.51 -10.35 3.54
CA ALA A 326 14.80 -9.26 4.18
C ALA A 326 15.03 -9.26 5.69
N LYS A 327 15.28 -8.06 6.21
CA LYS A 327 15.35 -7.82 7.65
C LYS A 327 14.07 -7.15 8.15
N VAL A 328 13.76 -7.29 9.43
CA VAL A 328 12.64 -6.64 10.11
C VAL A 328 13.14 -5.90 11.35
N GLY A 329 12.60 -4.71 11.61
CA GLY A 329 12.95 -3.87 12.75
C GLY A 329 11.75 -3.14 13.35
N GLY A 330 12.06 -2.22 14.28
CA GLY A 330 11.08 -1.37 14.95
C GLY A 330 10.49 -0.26 14.08
N MET A 331 9.39 0.31 14.56
CA MET A 331 8.74 1.51 14.02
C MET A 331 8.56 2.52 15.14
N SER A 332 8.31 3.80 14.84
CA SER A 332 8.13 4.85 15.86
C SER A 332 7.25 4.46 17.07
N PRO A 333 6.04 3.86 16.92
CA PRO A 333 5.22 3.47 18.08
C PRO A 333 5.75 2.25 18.87
N PHE A 334 6.71 1.51 18.31
CA PHE A 334 7.37 0.36 18.92
C PHE A 334 8.81 0.24 18.39
N PRO A 335 9.73 1.12 18.82
CA PRO A 335 11.07 1.20 18.25
C PRO A 335 11.86 -0.09 18.51
N ARG A 336 11.44 -0.91 19.47
CA ARG A 336 12.06 -2.20 19.81
C ARG A 336 11.06 -3.34 19.65
N ILE A 337 11.24 -4.20 18.65
CA ILE A 337 10.28 -5.31 18.35
C ILE A 337 10.41 -6.53 19.26
N LEU A 338 11.56 -6.70 19.93
CA LEU A 338 11.82 -7.78 20.89
C LEU A 338 12.60 -7.23 22.08
N PRO A 339 12.38 -7.74 23.31
CA PRO A 339 13.09 -7.25 24.50
C PRO A 339 14.61 -7.33 24.41
N SER A 340 15.13 -8.31 23.67
CA SER A 340 16.55 -8.60 23.49
C SER A 340 17.26 -7.69 22.49
N LEU A 341 16.52 -6.90 21.73
CA LEU A 341 17.08 -6.01 20.71
C LEU A 341 17.19 -4.57 21.23
N SER A 342 18.12 -3.82 20.67
CA SER A 342 18.18 -2.37 20.83
C SER A 342 17.06 -1.66 20.02
N GLN A 343 16.94 -0.34 20.18
CA GLN A 343 15.95 0.42 19.41
C GLN A 343 16.34 0.42 17.93
N PHE A 344 15.35 0.21 17.07
CA PHE A 344 15.42 0.09 15.61
C PHE A 344 16.32 -1.02 15.06
N GLU A 345 16.94 -1.81 15.93
CA GLU A 345 17.74 -2.95 15.52
C GLU A 345 16.94 -3.93 14.69
N MET A 346 17.55 -4.35 13.58
CA MET A 346 16.94 -5.22 12.59
C MET A 346 17.52 -6.63 12.67
N ILE A 347 16.63 -7.62 12.61
CA ILE A 347 16.99 -9.05 12.52
C ILE A 347 16.50 -9.64 11.20
N GLN A 348 16.97 -10.83 10.82
CA GLN A 348 16.43 -11.53 9.66
C GLN A 348 14.93 -11.80 9.86
N TRP A 349 14.10 -11.42 8.90
CA TRP A 349 12.65 -11.53 9.05
C TRP A 349 12.19 -12.99 9.11
N ALA A 350 12.91 -13.88 8.43
CA ALA A 350 12.66 -15.32 8.47
C ALA A 350 12.99 -15.98 9.82
N ASP A 351 13.71 -15.29 10.70
CA ASP A 351 13.99 -15.71 12.07
C ASP A 351 13.07 -14.99 13.08
N TYR A 352 12.25 -14.06 12.59
CA TYR A 352 11.29 -13.35 13.43
C TYR A 352 9.95 -14.06 13.48
N HIS A 353 9.59 -14.45 14.70
CA HIS A 353 8.35 -15.15 15.03
C HIS A 353 7.30 -14.20 15.63
N GLY A 354 7.41 -12.88 15.43
CA GLY A 354 6.37 -11.95 15.87
C GLY A 354 6.47 -11.59 17.36
N SER A 355 5.78 -10.51 17.70
CA SER A 355 5.70 -9.99 19.05
C SER A 355 4.37 -9.26 19.26
N SER A 356 4.04 -8.97 20.50
CA SER A 356 2.89 -8.15 20.88
C SER A 356 3.37 -6.90 21.60
N CYS A 357 2.98 -5.75 21.08
CA CYS A 357 3.31 -4.43 21.61
C CYS A 357 2.05 -3.72 22.06
N SER A 358 2.17 -2.83 23.03
CA SER A 358 1.09 -1.97 23.51
C SER A 358 1.68 -0.62 23.88
N ASN A 359 0.88 0.45 23.78
CA ASN A 359 1.40 1.79 23.97
C ASN A 359 2.10 1.95 25.33
N GLY A 360 3.32 2.49 25.34
CA GLY A 360 4.13 2.68 26.54
C GLY A 360 4.66 1.40 27.20
N THR A 361 4.46 0.21 26.61
CA THR A 361 4.96 -1.06 27.14
C THR A 361 5.92 -1.74 26.15
N PRO A 362 7.07 -2.27 26.60
CA PRO A 362 7.96 -3.04 25.74
C PRO A 362 7.25 -4.20 25.05
N CYS A 363 7.60 -4.45 23.80
CA CYS A 363 7.07 -5.58 23.04
C CYS A 363 7.49 -6.92 23.67
N VAL A 364 6.59 -7.90 23.67
CA VAL A 364 6.82 -9.26 24.18
C VAL A 364 6.79 -10.24 23.01
N ALA A 365 7.76 -11.17 22.95
CA ALA A 365 7.81 -12.19 21.90
C ALA A 365 6.52 -13.03 21.87
N ALA A 366 6.03 -13.36 20.68
CA ALA A 366 4.89 -14.25 20.52
C ALA A 366 5.31 -15.72 20.71
N SER A 367 4.48 -16.53 21.36
CA SER A 367 4.69 -17.97 21.52
C SER A 367 3.97 -18.77 20.43
N GLY A 368 4.63 -19.76 19.82
CA GLY A 368 3.99 -20.70 18.88
C GLY A 368 3.63 -20.10 17.51
N SER A 369 4.37 -19.09 17.09
CA SER A 369 4.14 -18.25 15.92
C SER A 369 5.03 -18.62 14.73
N ASP A 370 4.56 -18.27 13.52
CA ASP A 370 5.22 -18.63 12.27
C ASP A 370 6.36 -17.65 11.93
N ARG A 371 7.26 -18.06 11.02
CA ARG A 371 8.31 -17.18 10.48
C ARG A 371 7.69 -16.07 9.63
N ASN A 372 8.42 -14.96 9.43
CA ASN A 372 7.92 -13.76 8.75
C ASN A 372 6.65 -13.20 9.41
N SER A 373 6.54 -13.37 10.73
CA SER A 373 5.40 -12.86 11.49
C SER A 373 5.42 -11.34 11.56
N LEU A 374 4.23 -10.78 11.82
CA LEU A 374 4.03 -9.37 12.09
C LEU A 374 3.95 -9.11 13.60
N VAL A 375 4.28 -7.88 13.99
CA VAL A 375 4.02 -7.31 15.31
C VAL A 375 2.51 -7.12 15.47
N ARG A 376 1.95 -7.64 16.56
CA ARG A 376 0.61 -7.31 17.02
C ARG A 376 0.66 -6.02 17.83
N TYR A 377 0.08 -4.94 17.31
CA TYR A 377 -0.07 -3.68 18.03
C TYR A 377 -1.51 -3.49 18.51
N ASN A 378 -1.69 -3.51 19.83
CA ASN A 378 -2.99 -3.23 20.44
C ASN A 378 -3.13 -1.71 20.62
N SER A 379 -3.89 -1.05 19.74
CA SER A 379 -4.27 0.36 19.91
C SER A 379 -5.71 0.46 20.43
N PRO A 380 -5.98 1.30 21.45
CA PRO A 380 -7.34 1.58 21.92
C PRO A 380 -8.27 2.11 20.81
N GLN A 381 -7.71 2.70 19.75
CA GLN A 381 -8.45 3.36 18.66
C GLN A 381 -9.14 2.37 17.71
N ASN A 382 -8.73 1.09 17.70
CA ASN A 382 -9.15 0.11 16.68
C ASN A 382 -10.28 -0.83 17.13
N GLN A 383 -11.30 -0.31 17.82
CA GLN A 383 -12.49 -1.08 18.23
C GLN A 383 -12.19 -2.41 18.95
N GLY A 384 -11.06 -2.49 19.67
CA GLY A 384 -10.62 -3.71 20.37
C GLY A 384 -9.92 -4.77 19.51
N LEU A 385 -9.77 -4.56 18.20
CA LEU A 385 -8.97 -5.40 17.32
C LEU A 385 -7.55 -4.83 17.10
N PRO A 386 -6.52 -5.68 17.01
CA PRO A 386 -5.16 -5.21 16.80
C PRO A 386 -4.90 -4.73 15.35
N VAL A 387 -3.85 -3.93 15.21
CA VAL A 387 -3.17 -3.72 13.94
C VAL A 387 -1.98 -4.69 13.87
N TRP A 388 -1.78 -5.30 12.72
CA TRP A 388 -0.63 -6.15 12.45
C TRP A 388 0.38 -5.37 11.61
N SER A 389 1.63 -5.32 12.04
CA SER A 389 2.62 -4.42 11.45
C SER A 389 4.02 -5.00 11.37
N ALA A 390 4.82 -4.49 10.44
CA ALA A 390 6.26 -4.78 10.37
C ALA A 390 6.93 -3.70 9.53
N ALA A 391 8.12 -3.26 9.95
CA ALA A 391 9.03 -2.51 9.09
C ALA A 391 10.07 -3.49 8.53
N VAL A 392 9.95 -3.80 7.25
CA VAL A 392 10.75 -4.78 6.52
C VAL A 392 11.67 -4.06 5.53
N ARG A 393 12.92 -4.48 5.45
CA ARG A 393 13.87 -4.05 4.42
C ARG A 393 14.30 -5.24 3.58
N PRO A 394 13.76 -5.41 2.36
CA PRO A 394 14.31 -6.36 1.40
C PRO A 394 15.74 -5.92 1.03
N SER A 395 16.76 -6.64 1.49
CA SER A 395 18.15 -6.32 1.15
C SER A 395 18.69 -7.38 0.20
N SER A 396 18.97 -7.03 -1.06
CA SER A 396 19.43 -8.00 -2.05
C SER A 396 20.27 -7.30 -3.12
N SER A 397 21.28 -8.00 -3.64
CA SER A 397 22.07 -7.51 -4.76
C SER A 397 21.26 -7.32 -6.04
N ASP A 398 20.04 -7.86 -6.11
CA ASP A 398 19.13 -7.74 -7.25
C ASP A 398 17.70 -7.40 -6.79
N THR A 399 17.59 -6.38 -5.93
CA THR A 399 16.32 -5.97 -5.31
C THR A 399 15.27 -5.59 -6.33
N VAL A 400 15.66 -4.92 -7.43
CA VAL A 400 14.72 -4.45 -8.46
C VAL A 400 13.98 -5.59 -9.17
N ASN A 401 14.62 -6.75 -9.32
CA ASN A 401 14.00 -7.92 -9.96
C ASN A 401 13.34 -8.88 -8.96
N GLN A 402 13.51 -8.64 -7.65
CA GLN A 402 12.99 -9.51 -6.58
C GLN A 402 11.79 -8.89 -5.85
N VAL A 403 11.72 -7.56 -5.79
CA VAL A 403 10.62 -6.79 -5.19
C VAL A 403 9.88 -6.07 -6.33
N VAL A 404 9.15 -6.85 -7.14
CA VAL A 404 8.53 -6.33 -8.36
C VAL A 404 7.08 -5.91 -8.10
N PRO A 405 6.67 -4.67 -8.42
CA PRO A 405 5.27 -4.25 -8.37
C PRO A 405 4.33 -5.23 -9.09
N GLY A 406 3.14 -5.47 -8.51
CA GLY A 406 2.18 -6.47 -9.01
C GLY A 406 2.54 -7.92 -8.70
N SER A 407 3.66 -8.17 -8.00
CA SER A 407 3.92 -9.49 -7.41
C SER A 407 2.95 -9.75 -6.26
N VAL A 408 2.43 -10.97 -6.18
CA VAL A 408 1.48 -11.38 -5.16
C VAL A 408 2.18 -12.24 -4.10
N VAL A 409 2.16 -11.77 -2.86
CA VAL A 409 2.49 -12.56 -1.66
C VAL A 409 1.20 -13.02 -0.97
N THR A 410 1.30 -14.00 -0.07
CA THR A 410 0.14 -14.50 0.67
C THR A 410 0.22 -14.04 2.12
N LEU A 411 -0.75 -13.22 2.53
CA LEU A 411 -0.95 -12.90 3.93
C LEU A 411 -1.73 -14.05 4.59
N LYS A 412 -1.24 -14.53 5.72
CA LYS A 412 -1.89 -15.58 6.51
C LYS A 412 -2.24 -15.05 7.89
N GLY A 413 -3.41 -15.41 8.39
CA GLY A 413 -3.83 -15.16 9.76
C GLY A 413 -4.26 -16.44 10.43
N ARG A 414 -3.85 -16.67 11.68
CA ARG A 414 -4.27 -17.83 12.49
C ARG A 414 -5.23 -17.39 13.59
N THR A 415 -6.40 -18.02 13.67
CA THR A 415 -7.35 -17.83 14.77
C THR A 415 -6.86 -18.55 16.04
N SER A 416 -7.45 -18.24 17.20
CA SER A 416 -7.18 -18.98 18.45
C SER A 416 -7.54 -20.48 18.37
N SER A 417 -8.49 -20.85 17.50
CA SER A 417 -8.84 -22.25 17.23
C SER A 417 -7.87 -22.96 16.26
N GLY A 418 -6.87 -22.25 15.73
CA GLY A 418 -5.90 -22.78 14.76
C GLY A 418 -6.36 -22.75 13.31
N ALA A 419 -7.53 -22.18 13.00
CA ALA A 419 -7.98 -22.00 11.62
C ALA A 419 -7.14 -20.91 10.93
N THR A 420 -6.84 -21.12 9.64
CA THR A 420 -6.04 -20.17 8.85
C THR A 420 -6.93 -19.39 7.87
N ILE A 421 -6.71 -18.08 7.83
CA ILE A 421 -7.27 -17.11 6.88
C ILE A 421 -6.17 -16.79 5.88
N GLU A 422 -6.51 -16.73 4.59
CA GLU A 422 -5.56 -16.37 3.54
C GLU A 422 -6.09 -15.19 2.71
N GLN A 423 -5.24 -14.19 2.50
CA GLN A 423 -5.51 -13.05 1.61
C GLN A 423 -4.33 -12.87 0.64
N PRO A 424 -4.57 -12.62 -0.65
CA PRO A 424 -3.51 -12.15 -1.52
C PRO A 424 -3.17 -10.71 -1.15
N LEU A 425 -1.89 -10.41 -1.21
CA LEU A 425 -1.38 -9.05 -1.04
C LEU A 425 -0.49 -8.76 -2.24
N SER A 426 -0.86 -7.78 -3.05
CA SER A 426 -0.01 -7.30 -4.14
C SER A 426 1.03 -6.33 -3.58
N LEU A 427 2.24 -6.36 -4.15
CA LEU A 427 3.20 -5.28 -3.94
C LEU A 427 2.75 -4.09 -4.80
N SER A 428 2.29 -3.03 -4.14
CA SER A 428 1.91 -1.78 -4.80
C SER A 428 3.10 -1.19 -5.58
N PRO A 429 2.87 -0.44 -6.66
CA PRO A 429 3.90 0.41 -7.25
C PRO A 429 4.52 1.33 -6.19
N TYR A 430 5.83 1.53 -6.27
CA TYR A 430 6.59 2.29 -5.28
C TYR A 430 7.68 3.14 -5.94
N PHE A 431 8.17 4.13 -5.19
CA PHE A 431 9.26 5.01 -5.63
C PHE A 431 10.59 4.24 -5.71
N VAL A 432 11.26 4.34 -6.84
CA VAL A 432 12.59 3.73 -7.04
C VAL A 432 13.71 4.76 -6.93
N THR A 433 13.35 6.04 -6.90
CA THR A 433 14.21 7.19 -6.67
C THR A 433 13.55 8.12 -5.65
N SER A 434 14.34 8.98 -5.01
CA SER A 434 13.82 10.05 -4.15
C SER A 434 13.54 11.30 -4.99
N PRO A 435 12.79 12.28 -4.46
CA PRO A 435 12.91 13.65 -4.93
C PRO A 435 14.38 14.08 -4.81
N ALA A 436 14.83 14.95 -5.72
CA ALA A 436 16.18 15.51 -5.71
C ALA A 436 16.13 17.02 -5.90
N LEU A 437 16.89 17.77 -5.11
CA LEU A 437 16.94 19.23 -5.22
C LEU A 437 17.64 19.59 -6.53
N ALA A 438 16.94 20.31 -7.39
CA ALA A 438 17.40 20.73 -8.70
C ALA A 438 18.02 22.13 -8.62
N SER A 439 17.44 23.01 -7.80
CA SER A 439 17.94 24.36 -7.55
C SER A 439 17.41 24.88 -6.21
N TYR A 440 18.05 25.93 -5.70
CA TYR A 440 17.51 26.74 -4.62
C TYR A 440 17.82 28.22 -4.82
N THR A 441 16.98 29.09 -4.26
CA THR A 441 17.16 30.54 -4.27
C THR A 441 17.11 31.08 -2.86
N VAL A 442 18.10 31.89 -2.50
CA VAL A 442 18.18 32.61 -1.23
C VAL A 442 18.48 34.08 -1.53
N ASP A 443 17.76 35.01 -0.90
CA ASP A 443 17.91 36.46 -1.13
C ASP A 443 17.91 36.85 -2.62
N GLY A 444 17.12 36.16 -3.45
CA GLY A 444 17.03 36.36 -4.89
C GLY A 444 18.22 35.81 -5.70
N VAL A 445 19.19 35.16 -5.06
CA VAL A 445 20.34 34.53 -5.71
C VAL A 445 20.04 33.07 -6.04
N PHE A 446 19.97 32.75 -7.33
CA PHE A 446 19.72 31.40 -7.84
C PHE A 446 20.98 30.52 -7.79
N ASN A 447 20.82 29.30 -7.28
CA ASN A 447 21.86 28.28 -7.21
C ASN A 447 21.35 26.98 -7.86
N SER A 448 22.09 26.48 -8.85
CA SER A 448 21.74 25.27 -9.59
C SER A 448 22.51 24.05 -9.08
N LEU A 449 21.81 22.93 -8.93
CA LEU A 449 22.35 21.61 -8.58
C LEU A 449 22.00 20.57 -9.66
N LEU A 450 21.69 21.02 -10.88
CA LEU A 450 21.16 20.17 -11.94
C LEU A 450 22.12 19.07 -12.44
N SER A 451 23.37 19.05 -12.00
CA SER A 451 24.44 18.32 -12.68
C SER A 451 24.77 16.94 -12.14
N HIS A 452 24.50 16.61 -10.86
CA HIS A 452 24.77 15.26 -10.32
C HIS A 452 24.25 15.02 -8.90
N TYR A 453 23.93 13.76 -8.61
CA TYR A 453 23.91 13.15 -7.27
C TYR A 453 24.61 11.77 -7.33
N PRO A 454 25.23 11.27 -6.26
CA PRO A 454 25.33 11.86 -4.92
C PRO A 454 26.22 13.10 -4.86
N LEU A 455 25.96 13.98 -3.90
CA LEU A 455 26.79 15.16 -3.63
C LEU A 455 28.06 14.78 -2.85
N SER A 456 29.07 15.65 -2.90
CA SER A 456 30.22 15.62 -2.02
C SER A 456 29.88 16.26 -0.66
N ALA A 457 30.49 15.78 0.43
CA ALA A 457 30.21 16.29 1.79
C ALA A 457 30.49 17.79 2.00
N GLY A 458 31.32 18.38 1.12
CA GLY A 458 31.67 19.80 1.10
C GLY A 458 30.67 20.71 0.39
N GLU A 459 29.64 20.16 -0.27
CA GLU A 459 28.66 20.96 -1.01
C GLU A 459 27.62 21.58 -0.06
N PRO A 460 27.07 22.76 -0.38
CA PRO A 460 26.06 23.42 0.46
C PRO A 460 24.82 22.54 0.69
N GLY A 461 24.40 22.42 1.94
CA GLY A 461 23.30 21.58 2.41
C GLY A 461 23.67 20.13 2.66
N ALA A 462 24.86 19.69 2.24
CA ALA A 462 25.29 18.29 2.30
C ALA A 462 25.70 17.86 3.72
N SER A 463 26.03 18.77 4.63
CA SER A 463 26.36 18.38 5.99
C SER A 463 26.22 19.54 6.97
N MET A 464 26.24 19.23 8.27
CA MET A 464 26.33 20.23 9.33
C MET A 464 27.50 21.19 9.17
N GLY A 465 28.59 20.79 8.51
CA GLY A 465 29.74 21.66 8.25
C GLY A 465 29.57 22.55 7.01
N ASN A 466 28.65 22.20 6.11
CA ASN A 466 28.46 22.85 4.82
C ASN A 466 26.96 23.08 4.60
N ARG A 467 26.38 24.05 5.29
CA ARG A 467 24.94 24.34 5.29
C ARG A 467 24.58 25.33 4.18
N ILE A 468 23.32 25.31 3.74
CA ILE A 468 22.78 26.42 2.95
C ILE A 468 22.49 27.58 3.90
N ASN A 469 23.19 28.71 3.72
CA ASN A 469 22.89 29.91 4.49
C ASN A 469 21.58 30.50 3.96
N VAL A 470 20.51 30.43 4.76
CA VAL A 470 19.27 31.16 4.44
C VAL A 470 19.53 32.64 4.72
N GLY A 471 18.94 33.50 3.91
CA GLY A 471 19.20 34.93 3.94
C GLY A 471 18.69 35.59 5.21
N ARG A 472 18.86 36.92 5.29
CA ARG A 472 18.29 37.71 6.42
C ARG A 472 16.77 37.70 6.46
N ASN A 473 16.11 37.30 5.38
CA ASN A 473 14.66 37.15 5.34
C ASN A 473 14.17 35.78 5.86
N GLY A 474 15.08 34.89 6.27
CA GLY A 474 14.77 33.57 6.79
C GLY A 474 14.22 32.58 5.76
N LYS A 475 14.23 32.94 4.46
CA LYS A 475 13.52 32.21 3.40
C LYS A 475 14.46 31.49 2.43
N ILE A 476 13.97 30.36 1.94
CA ILE A 476 14.59 29.59 0.86
C ILE A 476 13.51 29.11 -0.11
N THR A 477 13.70 29.40 -1.40
CA THR A 477 12.90 28.79 -2.48
C THR A 477 13.61 27.55 -2.96
N VAL A 478 12.93 26.42 -2.99
CA VAL A 478 13.48 25.15 -3.46
C VAL A 478 12.74 24.69 -4.70
N GLU A 479 13.48 24.24 -5.71
CA GLU A 479 12.92 23.49 -6.84
C GLU A 479 13.56 22.11 -6.90
N PHE A 480 12.76 21.09 -7.11
CA PHE A 480 13.16 19.69 -7.06
C PHE A 480 12.44 18.88 -8.12
N TRP A 481 13.04 17.77 -8.52
CA TRP A 481 12.39 16.81 -9.39
C TRP A 481 11.52 15.84 -8.60
N ARG A 482 10.42 15.41 -9.22
CA ARG A 482 9.59 14.32 -8.71
C ARG A 482 10.41 13.04 -8.55
N PRO A 483 10.05 12.15 -7.61
CA PRO A 483 10.55 10.79 -7.61
C PRO A 483 10.02 10.04 -8.85
N GLN A 484 10.72 8.99 -9.22
CA GLN A 484 10.34 8.08 -10.29
C GLN A 484 9.94 6.71 -9.73
N ARG A 485 9.14 5.99 -10.50
CA ARG A 485 8.94 4.54 -10.38
C ARG A 485 9.39 3.83 -11.65
N PHE A 486 9.57 2.51 -11.59
CA PHE A 486 9.70 1.71 -12.80
C PHE A 486 8.41 1.69 -13.61
N ALA A 487 8.55 1.46 -14.91
CA ALA A 487 7.44 1.16 -15.78
C ALA A 487 6.70 -0.11 -15.32
N LEU A 488 5.38 -0.03 -15.33
CA LEU A 488 4.48 -1.15 -15.13
C LEU A 488 4.32 -1.93 -16.44
N PRO A 489 3.84 -3.19 -16.38
CA PRO A 489 3.51 -3.94 -17.58
C PRO A 489 2.63 -3.14 -18.55
N GLY A 490 3.01 -3.09 -19.83
CA GLY A 490 2.24 -2.39 -20.88
C GLY A 490 2.54 -0.90 -21.04
N GLU A 491 3.36 -0.31 -20.18
CA GLU A 491 3.92 1.03 -20.35
C GLU A 491 5.14 1.04 -21.30
N SER A 492 5.44 2.18 -21.93
CA SER A 492 6.47 2.31 -22.97
C SER A 492 7.78 2.92 -22.49
N GLY A 493 7.77 3.65 -21.37
CA GLY A 493 8.97 4.22 -20.76
C GLY A 493 9.75 3.20 -19.92
N ASN A 494 10.93 3.60 -19.42
CA ASN A 494 11.65 2.83 -18.38
C ASN A 494 11.27 3.32 -16.98
N PHE A 495 11.09 4.64 -16.86
CA PHE A 495 10.76 5.34 -15.63
C PHE A 495 9.62 6.31 -15.88
N TYR A 496 8.85 6.53 -14.82
CA TYR A 496 7.74 7.45 -14.80
C TYR A 496 7.88 8.37 -13.59
N ASP A 497 7.80 9.67 -13.81
CA ASP A 497 7.69 10.70 -12.78
C ASP A 497 6.35 10.49 -12.07
N VAL A 498 6.39 10.30 -10.75
CA VAL A 498 5.17 10.02 -9.98
C VAL A 498 4.44 11.32 -9.71
N GLY A 499 3.21 11.43 -10.22
CA GLY A 499 2.32 12.56 -10.03
C GLY A 499 1.41 12.41 -8.80
N GLY A 500 0.60 13.43 -8.54
CA GLY A 500 -0.48 13.41 -7.54
C GLY A 500 -0.04 13.38 -6.08
N LEU A 501 1.27 13.53 -5.82
CA LEU A 501 1.83 13.51 -4.47
C LEU A 501 1.45 14.78 -3.69
N LYS A 502 1.24 14.62 -2.39
CA LYS A 502 1.14 15.72 -1.43
C LYS A 502 2.53 16.09 -0.94
N TRP A 503 2.79 17.38 -0.82
CA TRP A 503 4.11 17.91 -0.49
C TRP A 503 4.07 18.88 0.67
N GLY A 504 5.15 18.90 1.44
CA GLY A 504 5.38 19.84 2.52
C GLY A 504 6.82 19.82 2.99
N ALA A 505 7.13 20.75 3.87
CA ALA A 505 8.41 20.80 4.56
C ALA A 505 8.18 20.69 6.07
N ARG A 506 9.11 20.01 6.73
CA ARG A 506 9.25 20.04 8.18
C ARG A 506 10.64 20.48 8.56
N ILE A 507 10.78 20.92 9.80
CA ILE A 507 12.07 21.32 10.35
C ILE A 507 12.33 20.66 11.68
N GLU A 508 13.62 20.44 11.92
CA GLU A 508 14.18 20.12 13.23
C GLU A 508 15.35 21.07 13.51
N SER A 509 15.52 21.48 14.76
CA SER A 509 16.68 22.26 15.22
C SER A 509 17.39 21.48 16.32
N PHE A 510 18.71 21.58 16.36
CA PHE A 510 19.54 20.92 17.36
C PHE A 510 20.68 21.84 17.83
N ASN A 511 21.05 21.69 19.10
CA ASN A 511 22.13 22.46 19.72
C ASN A 511 23.49 21.81 19.41
N GLU A 512 24.46 22.60 18.95
CA GLU A 512 25.79 22.13 18.56
C GLU A 512 26.78 22.01 19.72
N ASN A 513 26.42 22.43 20.93
CA ASN A 513 27.29 22.42 22.11
C ASN A 513 27.49 21.01 22.72
N GLY A 514 27.57 19.96 21.90
CA GLY A 514 27.84 18.58 22.31
C GLY A 514 26.62 17.80 22.87
N ASN A 515 25.44 18.42 22.92
CA ASN A 515 24.20 17.79 23.34
C ASN A 515 23.20 17.74 22.17
N TYR A 516 23.13 16.59 21.48
CA TYR A 516 22.12 16.35 20.45
C TYR A 516 20.75 16.23 21.14
N HIS A 517 19.93 17.28 21.04
CA HIS A 517 18.52 17.25 21.40
C HIS A 517 17.70 17.43 20.12
N SER A 518 17.25 16.31 19.53
CA SER A 518 16.15 16.35 18.56
C SER A 518 14.86 16.71 19.31
N LEU A 519 13.99 17.50 18.69
CA LEU A 519 12.72 17.93 19.27
C LEU A 519 11.67 16.80 19.38
N GLU A 520 12.04 15.56 19.06
CA GLU A 520 11.20 14.36 18.97
C GLU A 520 10.04 14.46 17.95
N GLN A 521 9.62 15.66 17.55
CA GLN A 521 8.59 15.91 16.54
C GLN A 521 9.02 17.00 15.54
N PRO A 522 9.27 16.64 14.28
CA PRO A 522 9.51 17.63 13.22
C PRO A 522 8.29 18.54 13.04
N THR A 523 8.51 19.85 13.08
CA THR A 523 7.45 20.86 12.96
C THR A 523 7.13 21.12 11.50
N SER A 524 5.85 21.14 11.13
CA SER A 524 5.42 21.44 9.76
C SER A 524 5.50 22.94 9.46
N CYS A 525 6.02 23.30 8.29
CA CYS A 525 6.15 24.69 7.86
C CYS A 525 5.06 25.10 6.87
N ASP A 526 4.64 26.36 6.97
CA ASP A 526 3.91 27.02 5.90
C ASP A 526 4.82 27.18 4.67
N VAL A 527 4.22 27.07 3.49
CA VAL A 527 4.91 27.20 2.20
C VAL A 527 4.19 28.20 1.29
N SER A 528 4.94 28.91 0.46
CA SER A 528 4.44 29.92 -0.48
C SER A 528 5.07 29.78 -1.87
N GLU A 529 4.70 30.65 -2.82
CA GLU A 529 5.35 30.73 -4.15
C GLU A 529 5.41 29.37 -4.87
N LEU A 530 4.26 28.72 -4.98
CA LEU A 530 4.14 27.36 -5.49
C LEU A 530 4.47 27.29 -7.00
N ASN A 531 5.35 26.37 -7.38
CA ASN A 531 5.65 26.01 -8.77
C ASN A 531 5.19 24.57 -9.05
N GLY A 532 4.25 24.39 -9.97
CA GLY A 532 3.68 23.09 -10.34
C GLY A 532 2.94 22.37 -9.21
N LEU A 533 2.60 23.09 -8.13
CA LEU A 533 1.84 22.63 -6.97
C LEU A 533 0.60 23.51 -6.76
N SER A 534 -0.37 22.97 -6.04
CA SER A 534 -1.59 23.67 -5.64
C SER A 534 -1.81 23.51 -4.13
N PRO A 535 -2.38 24.51 -3.44
CA PRO A 535 -2.69 24.38 -2.02
C PRO A 535 -3.81 23.34 -1.82
N ILE A 536 -3.72 22.58 -0.73
CA ILE A 536 -4.79 21.70 -0.28
C ILE A 536 -5.67 22.47 0.71
N THR A 537 -6.98 22.50 0.47
CA THR A 537 -7.93 23.01 1.46
C THR A 537 -8.13 21.96 2.56
N PRO A 538 -7.76 22.24 3.83
CA PRO A 538 -7.97 21.31 4.94
C PRO A 538 -9.46 20.97 5.10
N THR A 539 -9.82 19.69 5.06
CA THR A 539 -11.15 19.20 5.43
C THR A 539 -11.11 18.57 6.83
N GLY A 540 -10.65 19.32 7.82
CA GLY A 540 -10.57 18.89 9.22
C GLY A 540 -9.45 19.60 10.00
N PRO A 541 -9.44 19.49 11.34
CA PRO A 541 -8.49 20.22 12.21
C PRO A 541 -7.02 19.82 12.01
N ASP A 542 -6.76 18.61 11.50
CA ASP A 542 -5.40 18.06 11.29
C ASP A 542 -5.12 17.71 9.81
N ALA A 543 -6.11 17.87 8.92
CA ALA A 543 -5.97 17.51 7.52
C ALA A 543 -5.04 18.49 6.79
N GLY A 544 -3.88 18.01 6.30
CA GLY A 544 -3.00 18.81 5.43
C GLY A 544 -2.03 19.76 6.13
N LYS A 545 -1.97 19.80 7.47
CA LYS A 545 -1.00 20.66 8.18
C LYS A 545 0.46 20.32 7.85
N ALA A 546 0.78 19.04 7.72
CA ALA A 546 2.14 18.60 7.43
C ALA A 546 2.49 18.55 5.95
N LEU A 547 1.48 18.54 5.08
CA LEU A 547 1.59 18.45 3.63
C LEU A 547 0.55 19.39 3.01
N PRO A 548 0.81 20.71 3.02
CA PRO A 548 -0.18 21.72 2.68
C PRO A 548 -0.43 21.85 1.17
N THR A 549 0.30 21.12 0.34
CA THR A 549 0.22 21.25 -1.13
C THR A 549 0.06 19.89 -1.80
N ILE A 550 -0.48 19.89 -3.01
CA ILE A 550 -0.62 18.73 -3.89
C ILE A 550 -0.03 19.05 -5.26
N ASP A 551 0.56 18.04 -5.88
CA ASP A 551 1.02 18.09 -7.25
C ASP A 551 -0.14 18.38 -8.22
N SER A 552 0.01 19.41 -9.04
CA SER A 552 -0.98 19.75 -10.07
C SER A 552 -1.05 18.72 -11.20
N GLN A 553 0.02 17.92 -11.38
CA GLN A 553 0.08 16.81 -12.31
C GLN A 553 -0.36 15.53 -11.58
N THR A 554 -1.59 15.05 -11.82
CA THR A 554 -2.13 13.89 -11.10
C THR A 554 -1.69 12.54 -11.68
N ALA A 555 -1.56 12.43 -12.99
CA ALA A 555 -1.16 11.20 -13.66
C ALA A 555 0.35 11.16 -13.89
N ASP A 556 0.94 9.99 -13.69
CA ASP A 556 2.37 9.75 -13.93
C ASP A 556 2.77 10.10 -15.37
N GLN A 557 3.97 10.63 -15.52
CA GLN A 557 4.50 11.04 -16.82
C GLN A 557 5.76 10.26 -17.15
N VAL A 558 5.96 9.89 -18.42
CA VAL A 558 7.22 9.28 -18.85
C VAL A 558 8.38 10.23 -18.50
N THR A 559 9.39 9.70 -17.80
CA THR A 559 10.60 10.45 -17.48
C THR A 559 11.42 10.66 -18.75
N ASN A 560 11.77 11.92 -19.04
CA ASN A 560 12.61 12.29 -20.17
C ASN A 560 13.69 13.28 -19.73
N THR A 561 14.92 12.81 -19.57
CA THR A 561 16.05 13.58 -19.03
C THR A 561 16.42 14.80 -19.89
N ALA A 562 16.09 14.80 -21.19
CA ALA A 562 16.28 15.98 -22.04
C ALA A 562 15.45 17.20 -21.58
N ASN A 563 14.40 16.97 -20.78
CA ASN A 563 13.50 18.00 -20.27
C ASN A 563 13.73 18.31 -18.78
N ALA A 564 14.88 17.95 -18.20
CA ALA A 564 15.12 18.08 -16.77
C ALA A 564 14.80 19.48 -16.21
N SER A 565 15.17 20.55 -16.94
CA SER A 565 14.98 21.94 -16.51
C SER A 565 13.52 22.40 -16.44
N THR A 566 12.58 21.70 -17.09
CA THR A 566 11.15 22.03 -17.09
C THR A 566 10.30 21.05 -16.29
N ARG A 567 10.96 20.10 -15.62
CA ARG A 567 10.32 19.00 -14.88
C ARG A 567 10.38 19.18 -13.36
N THR A 568 10.83 20.35 -12.91
CA THR A 568 10.87 20.71 -11.50
C THR A 568 9.50 21.15 -10.99
N ILE A 569 9.32 20.99 -9.69
CA ILE A 569 8.26 21.59 -8.87
C ILE A 569 8.92 22.23 -7.66
N GLY A 570 8.23 23.13 -6.97
CA GLY A 570 8.87 23.88 -5.91
C GLY A 570 7.95 24.74 -5.09
N PHE A 571 8.52 25.28 -4.03
CA PHE A 571 7.88 26.24 -3.13
C PHE A 571 8.95 26.97 -2.30
N THR A 572 8.53 28.08 -1.68
CA THR A 572 9.32 28.84 -0.71
C THR A 572 8.96 28.45 0.71
N ILE A 573 9.99 28.22 1.53
CA ILE A 573 9.91 27.91 2.96
C ILE A 573 10.39 29.13 3.74
N ASP A 574 9.62 29.57 4.72
CA ASP A 574 10.03 30.56 5.71
C ASP A 574 10.56 29.82 6.95
N VAL A 575 11.87 29.52 6.94
CA VAL A 575 12.51 28.67 7.94
C VAL A 575 12.54 29.37 9.30
N GLU A 576 12.84 30.67 9.30
CA GLU A 576 12.86 31.48 10.53
C GLU A 576 11.49 31.54 11.18
N LYS A 577 10.44 31.88 10.41
CA LYS A 577 9.08 31.91 10.93
C LYS A 577 8.66 30.54 11.44
N CYS A 578 8.98 29.47 10.72
CA CYS A 578 8.63 28.11 11.12
C CYS A 578 9.28 27.70 12.45
N LEU A 579 10.56 28.06 12.68
CA LEU A 579 11.24 27.83 13.96
C LEU A 579 10.63 28.68 15.08
N SER A 580 10.34 29.95 14.80
CA SER A 580 9.73 30.89 15.76
C SER A 580 8.33 30.43 16.20
N ASP A 581 7.48 30.01 15.26
CA ASP A 581 6.14 29.49 15.52
C ASP A 581 6.19 28.18 16.35
N ALA A 582 7.24 27.37 16.17
CA ALA A 582 7.48 26.15 16.94
C ALA A 582 8.01 26.42 18.36
N GLY A 583 8.43 27.65 18.67
CA GLY A 583 9.09 27.99 19.92
C GLY A 583 10.49 27.39 20.07
N VAL A 584 11.17 27.18 18.94
CA VAL A 584 12.47 26.48 18.86
C VAL A 584 13.60 27.49 18.65
N GLY A 585 14.74 27.27 19.33
CA GLY A 585 15.93 28.12 19.18
C GLY A 585 16.60 28.00 17.79
N TYR A 586 17.12 29.11 17.30
CA TYR A 586 17.88 29.23 16.05
C TYR A 586 18.98 30.30 16.18
N GLY A 587 19.95 30.30 15.26
CA GLY A 587 21.08 31.25 15.25
C GLY A 587 22.44 30.57 15.54
N PRO A 588 23.48 31.34 15.91
CA PRO A 588 24.82 30.80 16.15
C PRO A 588 24.84 29.66 17.19
N GLY A 589 25.44 28.52 16.84
CA GLY A 589 25.49 27.32 17.69
C GLY A 589 24.28 26.40 17.57
N TRP A 590 23.34 26.69 16.66
CA TRP A 590 22.23 25.82 16.28
C TRP A 590 22.36 25.38 14.82
N GLY A 591 22.06 24.11 14.57
CA GLY A 591 21.86 23.59 13.22
C GLY A 591 20.37 23.32 12.97
N THR A 592 19.94 23.55 11.73
CA THR A 592 18.56 23.35 11.30
C THR A 592 18.52 22.39 10.13
N MET A 593 17.83 21.27 10.32
CA MET A 593 17.54 20.32 9.26
C MET A 593 16.16 20.61 8.68
N VAL A 594 16.09 20.75 7.35
CA VAL A 594 14.84 20.88 6.61
C VAL A 594 14.54 19.54 5.94
N SER A 595 13.42 18.94 6.31
CA SER A 595 12.88 17.71 5.74
C SER A 595 11.82 18.02 4.71
N LEU A 596 12.12 17.80 3.43
CA LEU A 596 11.12 17.84 2.37
C LEU A 596 10.43 16.48 2.29
N ILE A 597 9.10 16.47 2.38
CA ILE A 597 8.31 15.23 2.43
C ILE A 597 7.31 15.22 1.29
N ALA A 598 7.22 14.06 0.63
CA ALA A 598 6.19 13.72 -0.34
C ALA A 598 5.41 12.49 0.14
N GLU A 599 4.09 12.51 0.07
CA GLU A 599 3.26 11.36 0.38
C GLU A 599 2.17 11.16 -0.68
N GLY A 600 1.83 9.90 -0.94
CA GLY A 600 0.71 9.53 -1.79
C GLY A 600 -0.64 9.73 -1.12
N ALA A 601 -1.63 8.96 -1.58
CA ALA A 601 -2.94 8.90 -0.95
C ALA A 601 -2.87 8.17 0.39
N GLN A 602 -3.59 8.71 1.36
CA GLN A 602 -3.73 8.08 2.66
C GLN A 602 -4.69 6.90 2.52
N LEU A 603 -4.14 5.69 2.53
CA LEU A 603 -4.90 4.45 2.54
C LEU A 603 -5.12 3.97 3.98
N PRO A 604 -6.02 3.00 4.21
CA PRO A 604 -6.22 2.39 5.52
C PRO A 604 -4.94 1.73 6.05
N GLY A 605 -4.19 2.47 6.85
CA GLY A 605 -2.96 2.02 7.50
C GLY A 605 -1.70 2.82 7.18
N GLY A 606 -1.71 3.70 6.18
CA GLY A 606 -0.53 4.47 5.79
C GLY A 606 -0.59 5.02 4.36
N ALA A 607 0.51 5.61 3.92
CA ALA A 607 0.72 6.07 2.55
C ALA A 607 2.15 5.71 2.10
N ASN A 608 2.33 5.53 0.80
CA ASN A 608 3.68 5.57 0.23
C ASN A 608 4.27 6.96 0.48
N SER A 609 5.52 7.01 0.94
CA SER A 609 6.20 8.27 1.26
C SER A 609 7.60 8.33 0.69
N THR A 610 8.07 9.53 0.40
CA THR A 610 9.47 9.79 0.08
C THR A 610 9.83 11.20 0.51
N GLY A 611 11.08 11.59 0.33
CA GLY A 611 11.57 12.87 0.78
C GLY A 611 13.09 12.90 0.83
N PHE A 612 13.60 13.97 1.39
CA PHE A 612 15.01 14.14 1.69
C PHE A 612 15.19 15.22 2.75
N ASP A 613 16.31 15.15 3.45
CA ASP A 613 16.66 16.09 4.51
C ASP A 613 17.94 16.83 4.12
N PHE A 614 17.96 18.15 4.23
CA PHE A 614 19.12 19.01 3.94
C PHE A 614 19.34 20.04 5.04
N GLU A 615 20.58 20.49 5.19
CA GLU A 615 20.99 21.36 6.30
C GLU A 615 21.00 22.84 5.93
N VAL A 616 20.44 23.69 6.79
CA VAL A 616 20.42 25.14 6.64
C VAL A 616 20.97 25.87 7.86
N ALA A 617 21.45 27.10 7.64
CA ALA A 617 21.89 28.02 8.69
C ALA A 617 21.11 29.32 8.61
N ILE A 618 20.53 29.75 9.74
CA ILE A 618 19.89 31.07 9.84
C ILE A 618 20.92 32.06 10.43
N PRO A 619 21.16 33.22 9.78
CA PRO A 619 22.03 34.26 10.30
C PRO A 619 21.43 34.88 11.58
N ASP A 620 22.29 35.56 12.35
CA ASP A 620 21.94 36.18 13.63
C ASP A 620 20.71 37.13 13.50
N PRO A 621 19.64 36.96 14.29
CA PRO A 621 18.56 37.93 14.35
C PRO A 621 19.08 39.20 15.05
N THR A 622 19.29 40.28 14.29
CA THR A 622 19.72 41.59 14.83
C THR A 622 18.59 42.37 15.47
#